data_AF-A0A8T4ZMN0-F1
#
_entry.id   AF-A0A8T4ZMN0-F1
#
_cell.length_a   1.000
_cell.length_b   1.000
_cell.length_c   1.000
_cell.angle_alpha   90.00
_cell.angle_beta   90.00
_cell.angle_gamma   90.00
#
_symmetry.space_group_name_H-M   'P 1'
#
loop_
_entity.id
_entity.type
_entity.pdbx_description
1 polymer ?
#
loop_
_entity_poly.entity_id
_entity_poly.type
_entity_poly.pdbx_seq_one_letter_code
_entity_poly.pdbx_strand_id
1 'polypeptide(L)'
;MLLLRGKANKDAIEVNEVMIPPLSVRGESFSFFPAHMLPIDLSIVGTAYSHPSSILAPSVEDLNNFYGRIMIIAAFPYDSESNIIVIDGKGRTLNYEIDNGE
;
A
#
# COMPACT_ATOMS: atom_id res chain seq x y z
N MET A 1 8.10 -3.19 0.81
CA MET A 1 7.00 -2.74 -0.08
C MET A 1 6.45 -3.91 -0.89
N LEU A 2 5.13 -3.97 -1.00
CA LEU A 2 4.33 -4.93 -1.77
C LEU A 2 3.47 -4.17 -2.78
N LEU A 3 3.08 -4.83 -3.87
CA LEU A 3 2.06 -4.34 -4.80
C LEU A 3 0.70 -4.90 -4.40
N LEU A 4 -0.34 -4.09 -4.56
CA LEU A 4 -1.73 -4.48 -4.35
C LEU A 4 -2.38 -4.70 -5.71
N ARG A 5 -2.85 -5.92 -5.94
CA ARG A 5 -3.57 -6.28 -7.15
C ARG A 5 -5.06 -6.44 -6.86
N GLY A 6 -5.88 -5.94 -7.77
CA GLY A 6 -7.33 -6.02 -7.68
C GLY A 6 -8.03 -5.24 -8.78
N LYS A 7 -9.19 -4.68 -8.45
CA LYS A 7 -10.05 -3.96 -9.39
C LYS A 7 -10.48 -2.64 -8.80
N ALA A 8 -10.47 -1.60 -9.63
CA ALA A 8 -11.00 -0.29 -9.26
C ALA A 8 -12.18 0.04 -10.17
N ASN A 9 -13.33 0.33 -9.56
CA ASN A 9 -14.49 0.89 -10.26
C ASN A 9 -14.75 2.32 -9.76
N LYS A 10 -15.92 2.89 -10.04
CA LYS A 10 -16.25 4.27 -9.66
C LYS A 10 -16.50 4.43 -8.15
N ASP A 11 -16.90 3.36 -7.48
CA ASP A 11 -17.44 3.39 -6.12
C ASP A 11 -16.43 2.83 -5.11
N ALA A 12 -15.67 1.80 -5.49
CA ALA A 12 -14.77 1.09 -4.60
C ALA A 12 -13.49 0.59 -5.32
N ILE A 13 -12.49 0.29 -4.50
CA ILE A 13 -11.26 -0.40 -4.88
C ILE A 13 -11.23 -1.71 -4.11
N GLU A 14 -11.32 -2.80 -4.84
CA GLU A 14 -11.27 -4.17 -4.33
C GLU A 14 -9.82 -4.65 -4.45
N VAL A 15 -9.25 -5.17 -3.36
CA VAL A 15 -7.89 -5.71 -3.31
C VAL A 15 -7.97 -7.18 -2.92
N ASN A 16 -7.55 -8.06 -3.83
CA ASN A 16 -7.69 -9.52 -3.64
C ASN A 16 -6.33 -10.23 -3.57
N GLU A 17 -5.25 -9.57 -3.98
CA GLU A 17 -3.91 -10.17 -4.07
C GLU A 17 -2.82 -9.19 -3.63
N VAL A 18 -1.78 -9.74 -2.99
CA VAL A 18 -0.52 -9.05 -2.71
C VAL A 18 0.61 -9.66 -3.53
N MET A 19 1.46 -8.83 -4.11
CA MET A 19 2.61 -9.27 -4.92
C MET A 19 3.91 -8.65 -4.42
N ILE A 20 5.01 -9.40 -4.53
CA ILE A 20 6.35 -8.86 -4.31
C ILE A 20 6.82 -8.21 -5.62
N PRO A 21 7.14 -6.90 -5.63
CA PRO A 21 7.61 -6.24 -6.84
C PRO A 21 8.96 -6.80 -7.30
N PRO A 22 9.19 -6.96 -8.62
CA PRO A 22 10.50 -7.35 -9.13
C PRO A 22 11.55 -6.30 -8.76
N LEU A 23 12.80 -6.75 -8.56
CA LEU A 23 13.94 -5.88 -8.20
C LEU A 23 13.72 -5.07 -6.91
N SER A 24 12.90 -5.57 -5.97
CA SER A 24 12.72 -4.91 -4.69
C SER A 24 14.04 -4.81 -3.93
N VAL A 25 14.45 -3.59 -3.57
CA VAL A 25 15.58 -3.35 -2.67
C VAL A 25 15.03 -3.17 -1.27
N ARG A 26 15.64 -3.84 -0.29
CA ARG A 26 15.28 -3.75 1.13
C ARG A 26 16.50 -3.34 1.93
N GLY A 27 16.33 -2.36 2.80
CA GLY A 27 17.27 -1.99 3.86
C GLY A 27 16.56 -2.05 5.22
N GLU A 28 17.31 -1.83 6.29
CA GLU A 28 16.81 -1.81 7.67
C GLU A 28 15.62 -0.86 7.86
N SER A 29 15.65 0.30 7.19
CA SER A 29 14.66 1.37 7.37
C SER A 29 13.90 1.75 6.09
N PHE A 30 14.12 1.05 4.98
CA PHE A 30 13.48 1.39 3.70
C PHE A 30 13.23 0.17 2.82
N SER A 31 12.25 0.28 1.93
CA SER A 31 12.07 -0.67 0.85
C SER A 31 11.48 0.04 -0.36
N PHE A 32 12.18 -0.02 -1.49
CA PHE A 32 11.71 0.58 -2.73
C PHE A 32 11.83 -0.40 -3.91
N PHE A 33 11.09 -0.13 -4.98
CA PHE A 33 11.26 -0.79 -6.26
C PHE A 33 11.22 0.27 -7.38
N PRO A 34 11.89 0.06 -8.52
CA PRO A 34 11.84 1.00 -9.63
C PRO A 34 10.48 0.90 -10.33
N ALA A 35 9.49 1.69 -9.88
CA ALA A 35 8.13 1.62 -10.39
C ALA A 35 8.02 1.86 -11.91
N HIS A 36 8.93 2.66 -12.48
CA HIS A 36 9.04 2.91 -13.91
C HIS A 36 9.49 1.70 -14.73
N MET A 37 10.01 0.64 -14.09
CA MET A 37 10.37 -0.62 -14.74
C MET A 37 9.25 -1.67 -14.66
N LEU A 38 8.16 -1.38 -13.97
CA LEU A 38 7.01 -2.29 -13.97
C LEU A 38 6.35 -2.26 -15.36
N PRO A 39 6.07 -3.43 -15.97
CA PRO A 39 5.22 -3.46 -17.14
C PRO A 39 3.85 -2.87 -16.80
N ILE A 40 3.17 -2.28 -17.78
CA ILE A 40 1.82 -1.73 -17.59
C ILE A 40 0.90 -2.88 -17.16
N ASP A 41 0.46 -2.84 -15.91
CA ASP A 41 -0.51 -3.76 -15.33
C ASP A 41 -1.61 -2.95 -14.63
N LEU A 42 -2.76 -2.81 -15.29
CA LEU A 42 -3.90 -2.05 -14.77
C LEU A 42 -4.62 -2.76 -13.61
N SER A 43 -4.25 -4.01 -13.30
CA SER A 43 -4.73 -4.69 -12.10
C SER A 43 -3.99 -4.24 -10.84
N ILE A 44 -2.85 -3.55 -10.95
CA ILE A 44 -2.15 -2.99 -9.78
C ILE A 44 -2.86 -1.71 -9.34
N VAL A 45 -3.51 -1.79 -8.18
CA VAL A 45 -4.33 -0.70 -7.63
C VAL A 45 -3.61 0.09 -6.53
N GLY A 46 -2.44 -0.35 -6.08
CA GLY A 46 -1.73 0.34 -5.00
C GLY A 46 -0.45 -0.33 -4.52
N THR A 47 0.06 0.15 -3.40
CA THR A 47 1.20 -0.44 -2.69
C THR A 47 0.90 -0.63 -1.21
N ALA A 48 1.64 -1.52 -0.56
CA ALA A 48 1.60 -1.69 0.89
C ALA A 48 3.02 -1.79 1.47
N TYR A 49 3.23 -1.22 2.65
CA TYR A 49 4.48 -1.38 3.39
C TYR A 49 4.26 -1.15 4.89
N SER A 50 5.31 -1.38 5.68
CA SER A 50 5.27 -1.31 7.13
C SER A 50 6.17 -0.21 7.68
N HIS A 51 5.71 0.49 8.71
CA HIS A 51 6.53 1.35 9.55
C HIS A 51 7.06 0.56 10.76
N PRO A 52 8.38 0.55 11.00
CA PRO A 52 8.95 -0.08 12.20
C PRO A 52 8.62 0.69 13.49
N SER A 53 8.15 1.94 13.37
CA SER A 53 7.65 2.76 14.47
C SER A 53 6.12 2.65 14.59
N SER A 54 5.58 3.17 15.69
CA SER A 54 4.13 3.26 15.91
C SER A 54 3.46 4.47 15.24
N ILE A 55 4.17 5.12 14.30
CA ILE A 55 3.64 6.30 13.60
C ILE A 55 2.77 5.81 12.46
N LEU A 56 1.45 5.93 12.64
CA LEU A 56 0.45 5.56 11.66
C LEU A 56 0.02 6.78 10.82
N ALA A 57 0.98 7.34 10.07
CA ALA A 57 0.77 8.47 9.18
C ALA A 57 1.83 8.46 8.07
N PRO A 58 1.49 8.83 6.82
CA PRO A 58 2.48 8.91 5.75
C PRO A 58 3.46 10.07 5.99
N SER A 59 4.73 9.80 5.74
CA SER A 59 5.77 10.82 5.58
C SER A 59 5.71 11.46 4.19
N VAL A 60 6.48 12.54 4.00
CA VAL A 60 6.64 13.16 2.68
C VAL A 60 7.29 12.19 1.69
N GLU A 61 8.22 11.35 2.15
CA GLU A 61 8.87 10.34 1.32
C GLU A 61 7.87 9.27 0.85
N ASP A 62 6.92 8.88 1.70
CA ASP A 62 5.89 7.93 1.34
C ASP A 62 4.98 8.48 0.24
N LEU A 63 4.56 9.74 0.37
CA LEU A 63 3.75 10.42 -0.65
C LEU A 63 4.52 10.59 -1.98
N ASN A 64 5.84 10.81 -1.92
CA ASN A 64 6.67 10.90 -3.12
C ASN A 64 6.86 9.54 -3.82
N ASN A 65 6.77 8.44 -3.08
CA ASN A 65 6.86 7.07 -3.61
C ASN A 65 5.47 6.44 -3.84
N PHE A 66 4.41 7.23 -3.82
CA PHE A 66 3.05 6.76 -4.04
C PHE A 66 2.88 6.17 -5.45
N TYR A 67 2.27 4.99 -5.52
CA TYR A 67 2.02 4.28 -6.77
C TYR A 67 0.64 3.62 -6.76
N GLY A 68 -0.12 3.78 -7.84
CA GLY A 68 -1.47 3.26 -7.98
C GLY A 68 -2.54 4.26 -7.53
N ARG A 69 -3.60 3.75 -6.88
CA ARG A 69 -4.76 4.52 -6.40
C ARG A 69 -4.81 4.63 -4.88
N ILE A 70 -4.25 3.65 -4.18
CA ILE A 70 -4.18 3.59 -2.72
C ILE A 70 -2.80 3.17 -2.23
N MET A 71 -2.52 3.50 -0.99
CA MET A 71 -1.36 3.00 -0.25
C MET A 71 -1.80 2.51 1.13
N ILE A 72 -1.36 1.32 1.51
CA ILE A 72 -1.61 0.73 2.82
C ILE A 72 -0.34 0.82 3.67
N ILE A 73 -0.48 1.36 4.88
CA ILE A 73 0.61 1.46 5.85
C ILE A 73 0.21 0.66 7.08
N ALA A 74 1.01 -0.32 7.44
CA ALA A 74 0.91 -1.04 8.71
C ALA A 74 2.02 -0.55 9.65
N ALA A 75 1.69 -0.12 10.87
CA ALA A 75 2.68 0.37 11.84
C ALA A 75 2.86 -0.60 13.00
N PHE A 76 4.04 -0.57 13.64
CA PHE A 76 4.26 -1.30 14.89
C PHE A 76 3.21 -0.88 15.95
N PRO A 77 2.64 -1.79 16.76
CA PRO A 77 3.04 -3.18 17.01
C PRO A 77 2.48 -4.25 16.06
N TYR A 78 1.72 -3.88 15.03
CA TYR A 78 1.08 -4.81 14.08
C TYR A 78 0.13 -5.81 14.74
N ASP A 79 -0.48 -5.45 15.87
CA ASP A 79 -1.29 -6.36 16.68
C ASP A 79 -2.77 -6.40 16.26
N SER A 80 -3.23 -5.37 15.54
CA SER A 80 -4.63 -5.16 15.21
C SER A 80 -4.81 -4.28 13.97
N GLU A 81 -6.02 -4.30 13.41
CA GLU A 81 -6.43 -3.41 12.31
C GLU A 81 -6.29 -1.92 12.66
N SER A 82 -6.31 -1.58 13.96
CA SER A 82 -6.06 -0.21 14.43
C SER A 82 -4.64 0.28 14.11
N ASN A 83 -3.73 -0.61 13.74
CA ASN A 83 -2.37 -0.30 13.30
C ASN A 83 -2.25 -0.20 11.77
N ILE A 84 -3.37 -0.14 11.05
CA ILE A 84 -3.40 -0.05 9.59
C ILE A 84 -4.14 1.22 9.16
N ILE A 85 -3.54 1.94 8.21
CA ILE A 85 -4.23 3.02 7.47
C ILE A 85 -4.17 2.75 5.98
N VAL A 86 -5.21 3.22 5.30
CA VAL A 86 -5.28 3.28 3.84
C VAL A 86 -5.38 4.74 3.45
N ILE A 87 -4.54 5.18 2.51
CA ILE A 87 -4.52 6.56 2.03
C ILE A 87 -4.61 6.65 0.52
N ASP A 88 -5.11 7.78 0.02
CA ASP A 88 -5.04 8.12 -1.40
C ASP A 88 -3.76 8.89 -1.76
N GLY A 89 -3.57 9.18 -3.05
CA GLY A 89 -2.39 9.92 -3.55
C GLY A 89 -2.28 11.37 -3.09
N LYS A 90 -3.25 11.88 -2.30
CA LYS A 90 -3.18 13.18 -1.62
C LYS A 90 -2.86 13.03 -0.13
N GLY A 91 -2.60 11.82 0.34
CA GLY A 91 -2.36 11.52 1.75
C GLY A 91 -3.62 11.54 2.61
N ARG A 92 -4.81 11.49 2.01
CA ARG A 92 -6.08 11.48 2.76
C ARG A 92 -6.42 10.04 3.15
N THR A 93 -6.76 9.83 4.41
CA THR A 93 -7.23 8.52 4.89
C THR A 93 -8.54 8.13 4.22
N LEU A 94 -8.62 6.87 3.80
CA LEU A 94 -9.79 6.23 3.23
C LEU A 94 -10.35 5.22 4.23
N ASN A 95 -11.68 5.10 4.26
CA ASN A 95 -12.33 4.01 4.97
C ASN A 95 -12.17 2.73 4.14
N TYR A 96 -12.05 1.59 4.83
CA TYR A 96 -12.00 0.28 4.23
C TYR A 96 -12.74 -0.72 5.13
N GLU A 97 -13.07 -1.86 4.55
CA GLU A 97 -13.59 -3.02 5.27
C GLU A 97 -12.84 -4.26 4.78
N ILE A 98 -12.79 -5.29 5.62
CA ILE A 98 -12.21 -6.59 5.26
C ILE A 98 -13.36 -7.51 4.91
N ASP A 99 -13.42 -7.93 3.65
CA ASP A 99 -14.35 -8.94 3.20
C ASP A 99 -13.79 -10.33 3.52
N ASN A 100 -14.48 -11.07 4.41
CA ASN A 100 -14.10 -12.42 4.80
C ASN A 100 -14.70 -13.50 3.88
N GLY A 101 -15.39 -13.12 2.80
CA GLY A 101 -15.86 -14.04 1.77
C GLY A 101 -16.96 -15.00 2.23
N GLU A 102 -17.99 -14.48 2.90
CA GLU A 102 -19.24 -15.23 3.18
C GLU A 102 -20.08 -15.47 1.91
#